data_AF-A0A938LTY2-F1
#
_entry.id   AF-A0A938LTY2-F1
#
_cell.length_a   1.000
_cell.length_b   1.000
_cell.length_c   1.000
_cell.angle_alpha   90.00
_cell.angle_beta   90.00
_cell.angle_gamma   90.00
#
_symmetry.space_group_name_H-M   'P 1'
#
loop_
_entity.id
_entity.type
_entity.pdbx_description
1 polymer ?
#
loop_
_entity_poly.entity_id
_entity_poly.type
_entity_poly.pdbx_seq_one_letter_code
_entity_poly.pdbx_strand_id
1 'polypeptide(L)'
;MIYRNTKCPYCRYSFTSGYAALGPGLSNLGVPHLKCPQCGGVCKTGLKPWSLMSPSEKTVYFILRFIQSIPNAIFLGALMMMGIEMGLKIEMSLTAGFALGWSVSIILIILHGRNSIKDIEEAYSKGENIIVD
;
A
#
# COMPACT_ATOMS: atom_id res chain seq x y z
N MET A 1 12.18 -2.09 3.36
CA MET A 1 10.93 -2.84 3.66
C MET A 1 11.08 -3.40 5.07
N ILE A 2 10.14 -3.14 5.98
CA ILE A 2 10.22 -3.67 7.36
C ILE A 2 9.41 -4.95 7.38
N TYR A 3 10.06 -6.06 7.69
CA TYR A 3 9.37 -7.34 7.87
C TYR A 3 8.92 -7.44 9.32
N ARG A 4 7.62 -7.65 9.55
CA ARG A 4 7.10 -7.84 10.89
C ARG A 4 6.06 -8.95 10.90
N ASN A 5 6.25 -9.90 11.82
CA ASN A 5 5.25 -10.90 12.13
C ASN A 5 4.32 -10.34 13.21
N THR A 6 3.09 -10.02 12.82
CA THR A 6 2.05 -9.62 13.77
C THR A 6 1.49 -10.87 14.46
N LYS A 7 1.75 -11.01 15.76
CA LYS A 7 1.28 -12.14 16.58
C LYS A 7 0.19 -11.73 17.55
N CYS A 8 -0.73 -12.64 17.82
CA CYS A 8 -1.69 -12.51 18.92
C CYS A 8 -0.95 -12.49 20.26
N PRO A 9 -1.18 -11.49 21.14
CA PRO A 9 -0.54 -11.42 22.45
C PRO A 9 -0.98 -12.55 23.39
N TYR A 10 -2.15 -13.16 23.15
CA TYR A 10 -2.72 -14.19 24.01
C TYR A 10 -2.22 -15.60 23.66
N CYS A 11 -2.29 -16.00 22.38
CA CYS A 11 -1.98 -17.37 21.95
C CYS A 11 -0.79 -17.46 20.98
N ARG A 12 -0.13 -16.33 20.68
CA ARG A 12 0.99 -16.22 19.72
C ARG A 12 0.67 -16.64 18.28
N TYR A 13 -0.60 -16.83 17.93
CA TYR A 13 -1.05 -17.04 16.56
C TYR A 13 -0.50 -15.96 15.63
N SER A 14 0.06 -16.37 14.50
CA SER A 14 0.65 -15.48 13.50
C SER A 14 -0.43 -15.02 12.52
N PHE A 15 -0.81 -13.75 12.60
CA PHE A 15 -1.80 -13.15 11.70
C PHE A 15 -1.33 -13.09 10.25
N THR A 16 -0.03 -12.97 10.05
CA THR A 16 0.65 -12.83 8.75
C THR A 16 1.23 -14.15 8.24
N SER A 17 0.90 -15.27 8.88
CA SER A 17 1.45 -16.60 8.57
C SER A 17 3.00 -16.66 8.51
N GLY A 18 3.71 -15.69 9.10
CA GLY A 18 5.16 -15.56 9.00
C GLY A 18 5.62 -14.11 9.12
N TYR A 19 6.83 -13.82 8.65
CA TYR A 19 7.29 -12.44 8.48
C TYR A 19 6.73 -11.91 7.15
N ALA A 20 5.70 -11.07 7.21
CA ALA A 20 5.24 -10.33 6.05
C ALA A 20 6.02 -9.03 5.92
N ALA A 21 6.29 -8.64 4.66
CA ALA A 21 6.65 -7.26 4.36
C ALA A 21 5.42 -6.43 4.64
N LEU A 22 5.40 -5.71 5.77
CA LEU A 22 4.39 -4.69 5.94
C LEU A 22 4.75 -3.54 5.00
N GLY A 23 3.74 -2.99 4.32
CA GLY A 23 3.79 -1.65 3.76
C GLY A 23 4.44 -0.67 4.75
N PRO A 24 4.89 0.51 4.29
CA PRO A 24 5.73 1.39 5.10
C PRO A 24 5.09 1.56 6.48
N GLY A 25 5.80 1.16 7.55
CA GLY A 25 5.30 1.09 8.94
C GLY A 25 4.90 2.44 9.56
N LEU A 26 4.62 3.43 8.71
CA LEU A 26 4.22 4.80 8.94
C LEU A 26 2.83 5.09 8.37
N SER A 27 2.35 4.33 7.37
CA SER A 27 0.94 4.34 7.04
C SER A 27 0.24 3.60 8.16
N ASN A 28 -0.19 4.31 9.20
CA ASN A 28 -1.02 3.76 10.28
C ASN A 28 -2.39 3.27 9.77
N LEU A 29 -2.51 2.86 8.50
CA LEU A 29 -3.73 2.48 7.81
C LEU A 29 -4.03 1.01 8.09
N GLY A 30 -5.18 0.73 8.69
CA GLY A 30 -5.62 -0.63 8.99
C GLY A 30 -6.70 -0.66 10.07
N VAL A 31 -7.19 -1.84 10.40
CA VAL A 31 -8.20 -2.01 11.45
C VAL A 31 -7.56 -1.88 12.84
N PRO A 32 -8.18 -1.16 13.79
CA PRO A 32 -7.59 -0.89 15.11
C PRO A 32 -7.58 -2.12 16.03
N HIS A 33 -8.50 -3.06 15.78
CA HIS A 33 -8.67 -4.27 16.55
C HIS A 33 -8.81 -5.48 15.62
N LEU A 34 -8.16 -6.59 15.98
CA LEU A 34 -8.25 -7.88 15.30
C LEU A 34 -8.64 -8.97 16.30
N LYS A 35 -9.69 -9.72 16.01
CA LYS A 35 -10.08 -10.92 16.75
C LYS A 35 -9.24 -12.11 16.30
N CYS A 36 -8.52 -12.75 17.22
CA CYS A 36 -7.73 -13.92 16.90
C CYS A 36 -8.64 -15.11 16.51
N PRO A 37 -8.43 -15.77 15.36
CA PRO A 37 -9.23 -16.93 14.97
C PRO A 37 -8.96 -18.15 15.86
N GLN A 38 -7.75 -18.27 16.43
CA GLN A 38 -7.37 -19.42 17.25
C GLN A 38 -7.91 -19.35 18.68
N CYS A 39 -7.79 -18.19 19.35
CA CYS A 39 -8.16 -18.06 20.75
C CYS A 39 -9.35 -17.10 21.02
N GLY A 40 -9.91 -16.50 19.98
CA GLY A 40 -11.02 -15.54 20.08
C GLY A 40 -10.67 -14.19 20.72
N GLY A 41 -9.44 -14.00 21.20
CA GLY A 41 -8.99 -12.79 21.89
C GLY A 41 -8.88 -11.58 20.95
N VAL A 42 -9.27 -10.40 21.43
CA VAL A 42 -9.23 -9.14 20.65
C VAL A 42 -7.88 -8.44 20.85
N CYS A 43 -7.14 -8.27 19.76
CA CYS A 43 -5.78 -7.75 19.72
C CYS A 43 -5.80 -6.30 19.21
N LYS A 44 -5.09 -5.39 19.89
CA LYS A 44 -4.89 -4.01 19.40
C LYS A 44 -3.74 -3.97 18.40
N THR A 45 -3.97 -3.39 17.23
CA THR A 45 -2.96 -3.31 16.16
C THR A 45 -2.18 -1.99 16.17
N GLY A 46 -2.74 -0.94 16.77
CA GLY A 46 -2.21 0.43 16.71
C GLY A 46 -2.48 1.13 15.37
N LEU A 47 -3.22 0.49 14.46
CA LEU A 47 -3.62 1.04 13.17
C LEU A 47 -4.96 1.79 13.29
N LYS A 48 -5.26 2.62 12.30
CA LYS A 48 -6.48 3.41 12.19
C LYS A 48 -7.07 3.29 10.77
N PRO A 49 -8.40 3.21 10.65
CA PRO A 49 -9.05 3.33 9.35
C PRO A 49 -8.89 4.76 8.83
N TRP A 50 -9.04 4.94 7.52
CA TRP A 50 -8.87 6.23 6.85
C TRP A 50 -9.81 7.31 7.39
N SER A 51 -11.02 6.93 7.78
CA SER A 51 -12.05 7.77 8.39
C SER A 51 -11.60 8.39 9.71
N LEU A 52 -10.75 7.71 10.48
CA LEU A 52 -10.22 8.16 11.77
C LEU A 52 -8.82 8.81 11.67
N MET A 53 -8.25 8.89 10.47
CA MET A 53 -6.97 9.57 10.26
C MET A 53 -7.13 11.08 10.15
N SER A 54 -6.20 11.79 10.80
CA SER A 54 -6.01 13.22 10.63
C SER A 54 -5.54 13.57 9.21
N PRO A 55 -5.75 14.82 8.74
CA PRO A 55 -5.28 15.25 7.42
C PRO A 55 -3.77 15.05 7.22
N SER A 56 -2.96 15.28 8.26
CA SER A 56 -1.50 15.07 8.20
C SER A 56 -1.13 13.61 8.01
N GLU A 57 -1.79 12.68 8.71
CA GLU A 57 -1.60 11.23 8.53
C GLU A 57 -1.95 10.80 7.09
N LYS A 58 -3.02 11.37 6.51
CA LYS A 58 -3.42 11.13 5.11
C LYS A 58 -2.39 11.65 4.11
N THR A 59 -1.83 12.83 4.37
CA THR A 59 -0.76 13.40 3.53
C THR A 59 0.50 12.55 3.58
N VAL A 60 0.93 12.14 4.78
CA VAL A 60 2.10 11.26 4.95
C VAL A 60 1.91 9.93 4.22
N TYR A 61 0.71 9.34 4.26
CA TYR A 61 0.38 8.13 3.50
C TYR A 61 0.66 8.28 2.00
N PHE A 62 0.15 9.35 1.39
CA PHE A 62 0.34 9.59 -0.04
C PHE A 62 1.80 9.92 -0.40
N ILE A 63 2.49 10.70 0.44
CA ILE A 63 3.91 11.01 0.22
C ILE A 63 4.75 9.73 0.24
N LEU A 64 4.53 8.84 1.21
CA LEU A 64 5.26 7.57 1.29
C LEU A 64 4.98 6.68 0.09
N ARG A 65 3.72 6.57 -0.34
CA ARG A 65 3.37 5.84 -1.56
C ARG A 65 4.01 6.47 -2.81
N PHE A 66 4.05 7.80 -2.89
CA PHE A 66 4.69 8.51 -3.99
C PHE A 66 6.19 8.21 -4.05
N ILE A 67 6.90 8.29 -2.92
CA ILE A 67 8.33 7.94 -2.86
C ILE A 67 8.56 6.49 -3.27
N GLN A 68 7.71 5.56 -2.82
CA GLN A 68 7.79 4.14 -3.18
C GLN A 68 7.49 3.88 -4.67
N SER A 69 6.76 4.78 -5.34
CA SER A 69 6.49 4.65 -6.76
C SER A 69 7.63 5.09 -7.66
N ILE A 70 8.64 5.82 -7.15
CA ILE A 70 9.74 6.35 -7.96
C ILE A 70 10.42 5.25 -8.80
N PRO A 71 10.83 4.09 -8.23
CA PRO A 71 11.46 3.02 -9.01
C PRO A 71 10.51 2.45 -10.07
N ASN A 72 9.23 2.27 -9.73
CA ASN A 72 8.21 1.79 -10.65
C ASN A 72 7.98 2.78 -11.81
N ALA A 73 7.98 4.08 -11.54
CA ALA A 73 7.83 5.12 -12.55
C ALA A 73 8.99 5.14 -13.53
N ILE A 74 10.23 5.00 -13.04
CA ILE A 74 11.42 4.87 -13.88
C ILE A 74 11.32 3.63 -14.77
N PHE A 75 10.98 2.49 -14.18
CA PHE A 75 10.89 1.22 -14.89
C PHE A 75 9.77 1.21 -15.95
N LEU A 76 8.56 1.63 -15.58
CA LEU A 76 7.42 1.77 -16.50
C LEU A 76 7.72 2.79 -17.60
N GLY A 77 8.32 3.93 -17.26
CA GLY A 77 8.71 4.95 -18.23
C GLY A 77 9.70 4.42 -19.26
N ALA A 78 10.72 3.67 -18.82
CA ALA A 78 11.68 3.04 -19.71
C ALA A 78 11.04 1.98 -20.62
N LEU A 79 10.15 1.14 -20.08
CA LEU A 79 9.42 0.13 -20.85
C LEU A 79 8.51 0.77 -21.91
N MET A 80 7.75 1.79 -21.53
CA MET A 80 6.87 2.52 -22.46
C MET A 80 7.68 3.23 -23.53
N MET A 81 8.80 3.83 -23.16
CA MET A 81 9.71 4.47 -24.10
C MET A 81 10.23 3.48 -25.14
N MET A 82 10.80 2.36 -24.72
CA MET A 82 11.26 1.32 -25.65
C MET A 82 10.14 0.81 -26.56
N GLY A 83 8.94 0.59 -26.02
CA GLY A 83 7.79 0.14 -26.81
C GLY A 83 7.36 1.15 -27.88
N ILE A 84 7.35 2.44 -27.54
CA ILE A 84 7.01 3.53 -28.47
C ILE A 84 8.08 3.67 -29.55
N GLU A 85 9.36 3.67 -29.17
CA GLU A 85 10.47 3.82 -30.11
C GLU A 85 10.53 2.65 -31.10
N MET A 86 10.32 1.42 -30.64
CA MET A 86 10.28 0.25 -31.51
C MET A 86 9.02 0.21 -32.40
N GLY A 87 7.86 0.61 -31.87
CA GLY A 87 6.58 0.54 -32.57
C GLY A 87 6.37 1.66 -33.59
N LEU A 88 6.75 2.89 -33.24
CA LEU A 88 6.54 4.07 -34.07
C LEU A 88 7.81 4.52 -34.81
N LYS A 89 8.97 3.92 -34.54
CA LYS A 89 10.27 4.29 -35.13
C LYS A 89 10.60 5.78 -34.96
N ILE A 90 10.20 6.35 -33.83
CA ILE A 90 10.52 7.71 -33.42
C ILE A 90 11.51 7.64 -32.26
N GLU A 91 12.44 8.59 -32.18
CA GLU A 91 13.28 8.74 -30.98
C GLU A 91 12.53 9.57 -29.95
N MET A 92 12.45 9.07 -28.72
CA MET A 92 11.76 9.77 -27.66
C MET A 92 12.78 10.34 -26.67
N SER A 93 12.57 11.57 -26.22
CA SER A 93 13.44 12.14 -25.20
C SER A 93 13.27 11.39 -23.88
N LEU A 94 14.36 11.28 -23.13
CA LEU A 94 14.33 10.71 -21.78
C LEU A 94 13.27 11.42 -20.90
N THR A 95 13.14 12.74 -21.04
CA THR A 95 12.14 13.55 -20.32
C THR A 95 10.70 13.13 -20.65
N ALA A 96 10.39 12.79 -21.90
CA ALA A 96 9.08 12.29 -22.30
C ALA A 96 8.79 10.90 -21.73
N GLY A 97 9.78 9.99 -21.78
CA GLY A 97 9.69 8.67 -21.15
C GLY A 97 9.43 8.75 -19.63
N PHE A 98 10.14 9.64 -18.94
CA PHE A 98 9.90 9.91 -17.52
C PHE A 98 8.50 10.45 -17.24
N ALA A 99 8.01 11.41 -18.03
CA ALA A 99 6.67 11.98 -17.86
C ALA A 99 5.57 10.90 -18.02
N LEU A 100 5.71 10.03 -19.02
CA LEU A 100 4.81 8.89 -19.23
C LEU A 100 4.84 7.91 -18.04
N GLY A 101 6.03 7.51 -17.59
CA GLY A 101 6.18 6.62 -16.45
C GLY A 101 5.57 7.18 -15.16
N TRP A 102 5.76 8.47 -14.90
CA TRP A 102 5.19 9.17 -13.75
C TRP A 102 3.67 9.27 -13.81
N SER A 103 3.10 9.64 -14.96
CA SER A 103 1.65 9.74 -15.12
C SER A 103 0.95 8.40 -14.86
N VAL A 104 1.47 7.30 -15.41
CA VAL A 104 0.94 5.95 -15.15
C VAL A 104 1.10 5.58 -13.68
N SER A 105 2.26 5.85 -13.08
CA SER A 105 2.51 5.50 -11.68
C SER A 105 1.60 6.25 -10.71
N ILE A 106 1.31 7.53 -10.95
CA ILE A 106 0.37 8.31 -10.15
C ILE A 106 -1.04 7.71 -10.23
N ILE A 107 -1.49 7.33 -11.43
CA ILE A 107 -2.79 6.68 -11.61
C ILE A 107 -2.86 5.39 -10.79
N LEU A 108 -1.82 4.55 -10.86
CA LEU A 108 -1.76 3.30 -10.10
C LEU A 108 -1.76 3.53 -8.58
N ILE A 109 -1.04 4.55 -8.09
CA ILE A 109 -1.05 4.92 -6.66
C ILE A 109 -2.44 5.32 -6.21
N ILE A 110 -3.15 6.12 -7.01
CA ILE A 110 -4.50 6.58 -6.67
C ILE A 110 -5.47 5.40 -6.67
N LEU A 111 -5.45 4.55 -7.70
CA LEU A 111 -6.35 3.39 -7.81
C LEU A 111 -6.10 2.39 -6.68
N HIS A 112 -4.85 1.97 -6.48
CA HIS A 112 -4.50 1.04 -5.42
C HIS A 112 -4.75 1.64 -4.05
N GLY A 113 -4.43 2.93 -3.86
CA GLY A 113 -4.68 3.63 -2.61
C GLY A 113 -6.18 3.66 -2.27
N ARG A 114 -7.03 3.96 -3.25
CA ARG A 114 -8.50 3.95 -3.06
C ARG A 114 -9.05 2.56 -2.74
N ASN A 115 -8.55 1.52 -3.41
CA ASN A 115 -8.98 0.15 -3.13
C ASN A 115 -8.57 -0.27 -1.71
N SER A 116 -7.30 -0.10 -1.35
CA SER A 116 -6.83 -0.41 0.01
C SER A 116 -7.59 0.36 1.10
N ILE A 117 -7.93 1.62 0.87
CA ILE A 117 -8.75 2.40 1.80
C ILE A 117 -10.15 1.79 1.93
N LYS A 118 -10.81 1.45 0.81
CA LYS A 118 -12.15 0.85 0.82
C LYS A 118 -12.17 -0.48 1.56
N ASP A 119 -11.20 -1.36 1.28
CA ASP A 119 -11.12 -2.67 1.91
C ASP A 119 -11.00 -2.55 3.44
N ILE A 120 -10.24 -1.57 3.93
CA ILE A 120 -10.04 -1.31 5.36
C ILE A 120 -11.27 -0.68 6.00
N GLU A 121 -11.94 0.26 5.32
CA GLU A 121 -13.19 0.84 5.82
C GLU A 121 -14.31 -0.21 5.88
N GLU A 122 -14.39 -1.08 4.87
CA GLU A 122 -15.36 -2.16 4.85
C GLU A 122 -15.08 -3.17 5.97
N ALA A 123 -13.82 -3.58 6.15
CA ALA A 123 -13.38 -4.40 7.29
C ALA A 123 -13.78 -3.80 8.63
N TYR A 124 -13.52 -2.50 8.79
CA TYR A 124 -13.82 -1.76 10.00
C TYR A 124 -15.32 -1.71 10.27
N SER A 125 -16.13 -1.44 9.25
CA SER A 125 -17.60 -1.40 9.37
C SER A 125 -18.22 -2.76 9.71
N LYS A 126 -17.66 -3.85 9.18
CA LYS A 126 -18.14 -5.22 9.43
C LYS A 126 -17.60 -5.83 10.73
N GLY A 127 -16.60 -5.19 11.37
CA GLY A 127 -15.86 -5.78 12.48
C GLY A 127 -15.06 -7.02 12.07
N GLU A 128 -14.69 -7.12 10.79
CA GLU A 128 -13.97 -8.24 10.21
C GLU A 128 -12.46 -8.09 10.36
N ASN A 129 -11.77 -9.23 10.39
CA ASN A 129 -10.31 -9.30 10.51
C ASN A 129 -9.66 -9.15 9.14
N ILE A 130 -9.22 -7.94 8.77
CA ILE A 130 -8.40 -7.77 7.56
C ILE A 130 -7.03 -7.22 7.95
N ILE A 131 -5.99 -7.96 7.56
CA ILE A 131 -4.61 -7.48 7.55
C ILE A 131 -4.35 -7.14 6.08
N VAL A 132 -4.19 -5.86 5.78
CA VAL A 132 -3.87 -5.42 4.42
C VAL A 132 -2.36 -5.49 4.26
N ASP A 133 -1.93 -6.25 3.26
CA ASP A 133 -0.54 -6.45 2.86
C ASP A 133 0.09 -5.17 2.23
#